data_AF-A0A8J7GDE8-F1
#
_entry.id   AF-A0A8J7GDE8-F1
#
_cell.length_a   1.000
_cell.length_b   1.000
_cell.length_c   1.000
_cell.angle_alpha   90.00
_cell.angle_beta   90.00
_cell.angle_gamma   90.00
#
_symmetry.space_group_name_H-M   'P 1'
#
loop_
_entity.id
_entity.type
_entity.pdbx_description
1 polymer ?
#
loop_
_entity_poly.entity_id
_entity_poly.type
_entity_poly.pdbx_seq_one_letter_code
_entity_poly.pdbx_strand_id
1 'polypeptide(L)'
;MTLIKKESFVFLSLLCAIGVFLMSSAFQSMAYWGNDSTWYWVGVVLTYFLGLIGIVFLVLAIKRKTIENREPAFGMSIFRIVTFILLICGLLWTTFIIIAGNSGI
;
A
#
# COMPACT_ATOMS: atom_id res chain seq x y z
N MET A 1 19.47 15.34 14.92
CA MET A 1 18.78 15.59 13.63
C MET A 1 18.89 14.42 12.63
N THR A 2 19.31 13.22 13.05
CA THR A 2 19.65 12.08 12.17
C THR A 2 18.57 10.99 12.10
N LEU A 3 17.65 10.92 13.07
CA LEU A 3 16.62 9.87 13.15
C LEU A 3 15.50 10.03 12.10
N ILE A 4 15.14 11.28 11.77
CA ILE A 4 14.06 11.63 10.82
C ILE A 4 14.39 11.19 9.38
N LYS A 5 15.67 11.23 8.99
CA LYS A 5 16.11 10.86 7.62
C LYS A 5 16.22 9.35 7.38
N LYS A 6 16.19 8.54 8.45
CA LYS A 6 16.49 7.10 8.41
C LYS A 6 15.21 6.25 8.25
N GLU A 7 14.11 6.67 8.87
CA GLU A 7 12.79 6.01 8.76
C GLU A 7 11.83 6.69 7.77
N SER A 8 12.27 7.74 7.06
CA SER A 8 11.43 8.50 6.13
C SER A 8 10.81 7.65 5.03
N PHE A 9 11.52 6.64 4.53
CA PHE A 9 11.00 5.73 3.51
C PHE A 9 9.92 4.78 4.04
N VAL A 10 10.04 4.34 5.29
CA VAL A 10 9.00 3.49 5.91
C VAL A 10 7.75 4.33 6.18
N PHE A 11 7.93 5.57 6.65
CA PHE A 11 6.82 6.51 6.81
C PHE A 11 6.11 6.81 5.48
N LEU A 12 6.87 7.02 4.40
CA LEU A 12 6.31 7.24 3.07
C LEU A 12 5.57 5.99 2.54
N SER A 13 6.13 4.81 2.78
CA SER A 13 5.47 3.54 2.49
C SER A 13 4.16 3.37 3.28
N LEU A 14 4.14 3.77 4.56
CA LEU A 14 2.94 3.77 5.39
C LEU A 14 1.87 4.73 4.86
N LEU A 15 2.26 5.93 4.42
CA LEU A 15 1.34 6.87 3.77
C LEU A 15 0.73 6.27 2.50
N CYS A 16 1.53 5.56 1.69
CA CYS A 16 1.01 4.82 0.54
C CYS A 16 0.01 3.74 0.98
N ALA A 17 0.30 2.98 2.04
CA ALA A 17 -0.61 1.95 2.56
C ALA A 17 -1.94 2.55 3.01
N ILE A 18 -1.93 3.66 3.76
CA ILE A 18 -3.14 4.40 4.16
C ILE A 18 -3.90 4.88 2.91
N GLY A 19 -3.17 5.43 1.94
CA GLY A 19 -3.76 5.89 0.68
C GLY A 19 -4.43 4.77 -0.11
N VAL A 20 -3.87 3.55 -0.11
CA VAL A 20 -4.51 2.37 -0.73
C VAL A 20 -5.89 2.10 -0.09
N PHE A 21 -5.99 2.12 1.24
CA PHE A 21 -7.27 1.93 1.93
C PHE A 21 -8.26 3.05 1.62
N LEU A 22 -7.83 4.32 1.65
CA LEU A 22 -8.69 5.47 1.37
C LEU A 22 -9.20 5.49 -0.07
N MET A 23 -8.34 5.16 -1.04
CA MET A 23 -8.77 5.03 -2.43
C MET A 23 -9.70 3.83 -2.61
N SER A 24 -9.41 2.71 -1.95
CA SER A 24 -10.25 1.51 -2.03
C SER A 24 -11.68 1.73 -1.55
N SER A 25 -11.87 2.50 -0.47
CA SER A 25 -13.21 2.84 0.01
C SER A 25 -13.93 3.80 -0.93
N ALA A 26 -13.20 4.69 -1.63
CA ALA A 26 -13.79 5.64 -2.57
C ALA A 26 -14.40 4.96 -3.80
N PHE A 27 -13.74 3.96 -4.39
CA PHE A 27 -14.29 3.25 -5.54
C PHE A 27 -15.18 2.05 -5.14
N GLN A 28 -15.18 1.62 -3.87
CA GLN A 28 -16.08 0.57 -3.38
C GLN A 28 -17.56 0.92 -3.59
N SER A 29 -17.94 2.18 -3.38
CA SER A 29 -19.30 2.63 -3.67
C SER A 29 -19.61 2.55 -5.17
N MET A 30 -18.67 2.93 -6.04
CA MET A 30 -18.85 2.83 -7.49
C MET A 30 -19.01 1.37 -7.94
N ALA A 31 -18.27 0.45 -7.31
CA ALA A 31 -18.34 -0.99 -7.58
C ALA A 31 -19.71 -1.58 -7.22
N TYR A 32 -20.32 -1.15 -6.10
CA TYR A 32 -21.57 -1.75 -5.59
C TYR A 32 -22.84 -1.08 -6.12
N TRP A 33 -22.77 0.21 -6.42
CA TRP A 33 -23.93 0.97 -6.89
C TRP A 33 -23.99 1.09 -8.42
N GLY A 34 -22.99 0.54 -9.13
CA GLY A 34 -22.97 0.43 -10.60
C GLY A 34 -22.83 1.77 -11.35
N ASN A 35 -22.64 2.87 -10.63
CA ASN A 35 -22.51 4.19 -11.23
C ASN A 35 -21.05 4.45 -11.62
N ASP A 36 -20.83 5.02 -12.80
CA ASP A 36 -19.52 5.48 -13.28
C ASP A 36 -18.42 4.41 -13.42
N SER A 37 -18.71 3.35 -14.20
CA SER A 37 -17.78 2.23 -14.46
C SER A 37 -16.36 2.66 -14.89
N THR A 38 -16.22 3.74 -15.67
CA THR A 38 -14.91 4.28 -16.07
C THR A 38 -14.11 4.78 -14.87
N TRP A 39 -14.76 5.50 -13.94
CA TRP A 39 -14.10 6.06 -12.75
C TRP A 39 -13.74 4.99 -11.74
N TYR A 40 -14.52 3.92 -11.66
CA TYR A 40 -14.18 2.72 -10.89
C TYR A 40 -12.84 2.12 -11.34
N TRP A 41 -12.65 1.86 -12.65
CA TRP A 41 -11.40 1.30 -13.16
C TRP A 41 -10.21 2.25 -12.99
N VAL A 42 -10.42 3.56 -13.13
CA VAL A 42 -9.38 4.57 -12.83
C VAL A 42 -8.96 4.48 -11.36
N GLY A 43 -9.92 4.39 -10.43
CA GLY A 43 -9.66 4.21 -9.00
C GLY A 43 -8.87 2.94 -8.71
N VAL A 44 -9.25 1.81 -9.32
CA VAL A 44 -8.55 0.52 -9.18
C VAL A 44 -7.09 0.63 -9.63
N VAL A 45 -6.85 1.20 -10.83
CA VAL A 45 -5.48 1.35 -11.37
C VAL A 45 -4.63 2.25 -10.48
N LEU A 46 -5.17 3.39 -10.03
CA LEU A 46 -4.46 4.30 -9.12
C LEU A 46 -4.13 3.63 -7.79
N THR A 47 -5.03 2.80 -7.27
CA THR A 47 -4.84 2.10 -5.99
C THR A 47 -3.73 1.06 -6.07
N TYR A 48 -3.71 0.23 -7.12
CA TYR A 48 -2.61 -0.70 -7.34
C TYR A 48 -1.29 0.01 -7.58
N PHE A 49 -1.31 1.11 -8.34
CA PHE A 49 -0.13 1.93 -8.58
C PHE A 49 0.44 2.49 -7.26
N LEU A 50 -0.42 3.02 -6.40
CA LEU A 50 -0.03 3.54 -5.09
C LEU A 50 0.50 2.44 -4.17
N GLY A 51 -0.12 1.25 -4.19
CA GLY A 51 0.36 0.07 -3.47
C GLY A 51 1.75 -0.38 -3.94
N LEU A 52 1.98 -0.41 -5.25
CA LEU A 52 3.29 -0.70 -5.84
C LEU A 52 4.36 0.30 -5.40
N ILE A 53 4.04 1.60 -5.42
CA ILE A 53 4.95 2.65 -4.91
C ILE A 53 5.25 2.41 -3.42
N GLY A 54 4.24 2.06 -2.63
CA GLY A 54 4.40 1.71 -1.22
C GLY A 54 5.37 0.55 -1.00
N ILE A 55 5.26 -0.51 -1.81
CA ILE A 55 6.18 -1.66 -1.78
C ILE A 55 7.60 -1.23 -2.17
N VAL A 56 7.76 -0.41 -3.21
CA VAL A 56 9.08 0.10 -3.63
C VAL A 56 9.75 0.87 -2.50
N PHE A 57 9.02 1.78 -1.83
CA PHE A 57 9.57 2.51 -0.68
C PHE A 57 9.94 1.61 0.48
N LEU A 58 9.16 0.57 0.76
CA LEU A 58 9.49 -0.41 1.80
C LEU A 58 10.76 -1.19 1.47
N VAL A 59 10.91 -1.64 0.23
CA VAL A 59 12.12 -2.35 -0.24
C VAL A 59 13.34 -1.45 -0.16
N LEU A 60 13.24 -0.18 -0.57
CA LEU A 60 14.31 0.80 -0.45
C LEU A 60 14.70 1.02 1.02
N ALA A 61 13.72 1.09 1.93
CA ALA A 61 13.97 1.22 3.36
C ALA A 61 14.71 0.01 3.94
N ILE A 62 14.39 -1.20 3.48
CA ILE A 62 15.07 -2.45 3.87
C ILE A 62 16.51 -2.45 3.36
N LYS A 63 16.70 -2.25 2.05
CA LYS A 63 18.03 -2.25 1.42
C LYS A 63 18.97 -1.22 2.05
N ARG A 64 18.48 -0.01 2.31
CA ARG A 64 19.28 1.06 2.93
C ARG A 64 19.78 0.68 4.33
N LYS A 65 18.94 0.04 5.14
CA LYS A 65 19.31 -0.41 6.50
C LYS A 65 20.37 -1.52 6.47
N THR A 66 20.25 -2.47 5.54
CA THR A 66 21.24 -3.55 5.38
C THR A 66 22.61 -3.03 4.97
N ILE A 67 22.66 -2.05 4.06
CA ILE A 67 23.93 -1.43 3.61
C ILE A 67 24.58 -0.64 4.75
N GLU A 68 23.79 0.12 5.52
CA GLU A 68 24.32 1.02 6.55
C GLU A 68 24.82 0.27 7.80
N ASN A 69 24.13 -0.79 8.23
CA ASN A 69 24.47 -1.47 9.49
C ASN A 69 25.32 -2.73 9.32
N ARG A 70 25.58 -3.22 8.08
CA ARG A 70 26.21 -4.54 7.79
C ARG A 70 25.57 -5.76 8.47
N GLU A 71 24.44 -5.57 9.15
CA GLU A 71 23.68 -6.64 9.80
C GLU A 71 22.69 -7.27 8.81
N PRO A 72 22.43 -8.58 8.90
CA PRO A 72 21.42 -9.24 8.08
C PRO A 72 20.06 -8.58 8.29
N ALA A 73 19.28 -8.48 7.20
CA ALA A 73 17.96 -7.83 7.13
C ALA A 73 16.89 -8.40 8.08
N PHE A 74 17.24 -9.37 8.92
CA PHE A 74 16.35 -10.14 9.78
C PHE A 74 15.81 -9.33 10.97
N GLY A 75 16.50 -8.26 11.39
CA GLY A 75 16.01 -7.30 12.37
C GLY A 75 15.01 -6.30 11.78
N MET A 76 13.84 -6.78 11.33
CA MET A 76 12.75 -5.90 10.90
C MET A 76 12.19 -5.15 12.10
N SER A 77 12.25 -3.82 12.06
CA SER A 77 11.56 -2.98 13.05
C SER A 77 10.06 -3.27 12.97
N ILE A 78 9.38 -3.32 14.12
CA ILE A 78 7.92 -3.53 14.23
C ILE A 78 7.17 -2.63 13.23
N PHE A 79 7.63 -1.40 13.05
CA PHE A 79 7.05 -0.43 12.12
C PHE A 79 7.06 -0.89 10.65
N ARG A 80 8.10 -1.60 10.21
CA ARG A 80 8.20 -2.17 8.85
C ARG A 80 7.25 -3.34 8.66
N ILE A 81 7.12 -4.18 9.69
CA ILE A 81 6.22 -5.34 9.68
C ILE A 81 4.77 -4.86 9.57
N VAL A 82 4.38 -3.87 10.40
CA VAL A 82 3.06 -3.27 10.34
C VAL A 82 2.78 -2.68 8.96
N THR A 83 3.73 -1.93 8.40
CA THR A 83 3.59 -1.34 7.05
C THR A 83 3.43 -2.42 5.97
N PHE A 84 4.20 -3.50 6.05
CA PHE A 84 4.10 -4.64 5.14
C PHE A 84 2.73 -5.32 5.20
N ILE A 85 2.24 -5.60 6.41
CA ILE A 85 0.92 -6.20 6.64
C ILE A 85 -0.18 -5.29 6.08
N LEU A 86 -0.10 -3.97 6.33
CA LEU A 86 -1.08 -3.01 5.83
C LEU A 86 -1.10 -2.97 4.30
N LEU A 87 0.05 -3.00 3.64
CA LEU A 87 0.10 -3.05 2.16
C LEU A 87 -0.55 -4.32 1.61
N ILE A 88 -0.25 -5.48 2.21
CA ILE A 88 -0.86 -6.76 1.78
C ILE A 88 -2.37 -6.72 2.00
N CYS A 89 -2.82 -6.34 3.21
CA CYS A 89 -4.24 -6.24 3.51
C CYS A 89 -4.95 -5.25 2.58
N GLY A 90 -4.34 -4.10 2.27
CA GLY A 90 -4.91 -3.11 1.36
C GLY A 90 -5.05 -3.62 -0.08
N LEU A 91 -4.04 -4.35 -0.57
CA LEU A 91 -4.09 -4.97 -1.90
C LEU A 91 -5.11 -6.12 -1.95
N LEU A 92 -5.16 -6.98 -0.93
CA LEU A 92 -6.17 -8.02 -0.83
C LEU A 92 -7.59 -7.45 -0.75
N TRP A 93 -7.77 -6.35 -0.01
CA TRP A 93 -9.03 -5.64 0.08
C TRP A 93 -9.45 -5.04 -1.27
N THR A 94 -8.51 -4.44 -1.99
CA THR A 94 -8.73 -3.93 -3.36
C THR A 94 -9.19 -5.06 -4.28
N THR A 95 -8.51 -6.21 -4.26
CA THR A 95 -8.90 -7.41 -5.03
C THR A 95 -10.28 -7.93 -4.63
N PHE A 96 -10.59 -7.94 -3.33
CA PHE A 96 -11.89 -8.34 -2.83
C PHE A 96 -13.00 -7.44 -3.37
N ILE A 97 -12.82 -6.11 -3.34
CA ILE A 97 -13.80 -5.17 -3.91
C ILE A 97 -14.02 -5.44 -5.40
N ILE A 98 -12.96 -5.77 -6.16
CA ILE A 98 -13.09 -6.07 -7.59
C ILE A 98 -13.93 -7.32 -7.83
N ILE A 99 -13.65 -8.39 -7.09
CA ILE A 99 -14.40 -9.65 -7.20
C ILE A 99 -15.85 -9.42 -6.76
N ALA A 100 -16.07 -8.75 -5.62
CA ALA A 100 -17.39 -8.47 -5.09
C ALA A 100 -18.22 -7.59 -6.05
N GLY A 101 -17.62 -6.51 -6.57
CA GLY A 101 -18.24 -5.64 -7.56
C GLY A 101 -18.62 -6.36 -8.85
N ASN A 102 -17.74 -7.23 -9.37
CA ASN A 102 -18.05 -8.02 -10.56
C ASN A 102 -19.03 -9.17 -10.30
N SER A 103 -19.19 -9.63 -9.07
CA SER A 103 -20.16 -10.69 -8.70
C SER A 103 -21.58 -10.18 -8.45
N GLY A 104 -21.73 -8.87 -8.24
CA GLY A 104 -23.04 -8.21 -8.05
C GLY A 104 -23.64 -7.60 -9.32
N ILE A 105 -22.86 -7.55 -10.42
CA ILE A 105 -23.31 -7.27 -11.79
C ILE A 105 -23.72 -8.59 -12.44
#